data_AF-A0A8T4KT49-F1
#
_entry.id   AF-A0A8T4KT49-F1
#
_cell.length_a   1.000
_cell.length_b   1.000
_cell.length_c   1.000
_cell.angle_alpha   90.00
_cell.angle_beta   90.00
_cell.angle_gamma   90.00
#
_symmetry.space_group_name_H-M   'P 1'
#
loop_
_entity.id
_entity.type
_entity.pdbx_description
1 polymer ?
#
loop_
_entity_poly.entity_id
_entity_poly.type
_entity_poly.pdbx_seq_one_letter_code
_entity_poly.pdbx_strand_id
1 'polypeptide(L)'
;MTVDENYLMMTIVKGSDWHDIITQIIVEENMDPWDIDIKKLADTFVVYLQKMKDFDFRVPARFILIAAILLRMKCELMMEEEEKEKEIKESEIPALDISKVPQLEPPILRMPTRKVTLSELVSALNKAIDFKDRKENREIRMKKAVETLIEPPDDIEARIIKILNDIKVRETITFSELVPEKTRRKMVSVFLPLLHLFNRESIDMKQEELFKEIFITFKGEEKIL
;
A
#
# COMPACT_ATOMS: atom_id res chain seq x y z
N MET A 1 -18.13 -9.32 -34.64
CA MET A 1 -18.90 -10.57 -34.54
C MET A 1 -19.37 -10.68 -33.11
N THR A 2 -20.62 -11.09 -32.94
CA THR A 2 -21.42 -10.99 -31.72
C THR A 2 -20.77 -11.73 -30.55
N VAL A 3 -20.44 -11.01 -29.49
CA VAL A 3 -20.28 -11.61 -28.16
C VAL A 3 -21.59 -12.35 -27.92
N ASP A 4 -21.54 -13.68 -27.79
CA ASP A 4 -22.75 -14.47 -27.58
C ASP A 4 -23.31 -14.10 -26.19
N GLU A 5 -24.28 -13.19 -26.17
CA GLU A 5 -24.87 -12.59 -24.96
C GLU A 5 -25.32 -13.67 -23.97
N ASN A 6 -25.79 -14.81 -24.49
CA ASN A 6 -26.20 -15.97 -23.71
C ASN A 6 -25.04 -16.68 -23.01
N TYR A 7 -23.86 -16.70 -23.62
CA TYR A 7 -22.66 -17.28 -23.02
C TYR A 7 -22.04 -16.34 -22.00
N LEU A 8 -22.06 -15.03 -22.26
CA LEU A 8 -21.68 -13.98 -21.29
C LEU A 8 -22.53 -14.08 -20.01
N MET A 9 -23.84 -14.26 -20.15
CA MET A 9 -24.77 -14.54 -19.05
C MET A 9 -24.37 -15.82 -18.28
N MET A 10 -24.01 -16.90 -18.98
CA MET A 10 -23.62 -18.19 -18.37
C MET A 10 -22.28 -18.12 -17.61
N THR A 11 -21.31 -17.39 -18.17
CA THR A 11 -19.95 -17.22 -17.64
C THR A 11 -19.98 -16.37 -16.36
N ILE A 12 -20.83 -15.33 -16.29
CA ILE A 12 -21.02 -14.48 -15.11
C ILE A 12 -21.80 -15.21 -14.00
N VAL A 13 -22.85 -15.97 -14.36
CA VAL A 13 -23.65 -16.73 -13.37
C VAL A 13 -22.86 -17.91 -12.76
N LYS A 14 -21.87 -18.45 -13.47
CA LYS A 14 -21.02 -19.55 -12.98
C LYS A 14 -19.81 -19.12 -12.14
N GLY A 15 -19.57 -17.81 -11.96
CA GLY A 15 -18.46 -17.33 -11.13
C GLY A 15 -17.08 -17.62 -11.74
N SER A 16 -16.93 -17.39 -13.04
CA SER A 16 -15.67 -17.64 -13.76
C SER A 16 -14.54 -16.72 -13.28
N ASP A 17 -13.33 -17.28 -13.27
CA ASP A 17 -12.12 -16.58 -12.90
C ASP A 17 -11.72 -15.61 -14.02
N TRP A 18 -11.05 -14.52 -13.66
CA TRP A 18 -10.57 -13.54 -14.64
C TRP A 18 -9.62 -14.13 -15.69
N HIS A 19 -8.98 -15.25 -15.36
CA HIS A 19 -8.19 -16.07 -16.26
C HIS A 19 -9.01 -16.53 -17.46
N ASP A 20 -10.23 -17.00 -17.23
CA ASP A 20 -11.12 -17.52 -18.28
C ASP A 20 -11.51 -16.43 -19.27
N ILE A 21 -11.66 -15.19 -18.78
CA ILE A 21 -11.95 -14.04 -19.62
C ILE A 21 -10.73 -13.67 -20.49
N ILE A 22 -9.52 -13.73 -19.93
CA ILE A 22 -8.31 -13.47 -20.72
C ILE A 22 -8.11 -14.57 -21.77
N THR A 23 -8.30 -15.84 -21.42
CA THR A 23 -8.20 -16.93 -22.40
C THR A 23 -9.26 -16.81 -23.49
N GLN A 24 -10.48 -16.42 -23.12
CA GLN A 24 -11.54 -16.15 -24.09
C GLN A 24 -11.15 -15.02 -25.05
N ILE A 25 -10.66 -13.88 -24.55
CA ILE A 25 -10.23 -12.76 -25.40
C ILE A 25 -9.13 -13.20 -26.38
N ILE A 26 -8.17 -14.02 -25.91
CA ILE A 26 -7.09 -14.53 -26.76
C ILE A 26 -7.66 -15.41 -27.89
N VAL A 27 -8.63 -16.28 -27.58
CA VAL A 27 -9.27 -17.14 -28.57
C VAL A 27 -10.12 -16.32 -29.55
N GLU A 28 -10.89 -15.34 -29.08
CA GLU A 28 -11.76 -14.50 -29.90
C GLU A 28 -10.99 -13.58 -30.85
N GLU A 29 -9.92 -12.95 -30.36
CA GLU A 29 -9.05 -12.07 -31.15
C GLU A 29 -7.99 -12.85 -31.95
N ASN A 30 -8.02 -14.18 -31.90
CA ASN A 30 -7.08 -15.09 -32.56
C ASN A 30 -5.61 -14.73 -32.26
N MET A 31 -5.33 -14.38 -31.00
CA MET A 31 -4.00 -14.07 -30.50
C MET A 31 -3.21 -15.36 -30.22
N ASP A 32 -1.89 -15.30 -30.38
CA ASP A 32 -1.02 -16.42 -30.05
C ASP A 32 -0.81 -16.48 -28.51
N PRO A 33 -1.14 -17.60 -27.84
CA PRO A 33 -0.88 -17.76 -26.41
C PRO A 33 0.59 -17.68 -26.00
N TRP A 34 1.52 -17.92 -26.95
CA TRP A 34 2.97 -17.83 -26.73
C TRP A 34 3.52 -16.42 -27.03
N ASP A 35 2.72 -15.58 -27.67
CA ASP A 35 3.06 -14.24 -28.11
C ASP A 35 1.84 -13.31 -27.96
N ILE A 36 1.65 -12.81 -26.74
CA ILE A 36 0.52 -11.95 -26.42
C ILE A 36 0.89 -10.48 -26.63
N ASP A 37 0.13 -9.82 -27.48
CA ASP A 37 0.14 -8.36 -27.61
C ASP A 37 -0.65 -7.73 -26.44
N ILE A 38 0.09 -7.29 -25.42
CA ILE A 38 -0.47 -6.65 -24.22
C ILE A 38 -1.28 -5.39 -24.58
N LYS A 39 -0.90 -4.66 -25.64
CA LYS A 39 -1.60 -3.42 -26.02
C LYS A 39 -3.02 -3.72 -26.48
N LYS A 40 -3.16 -4.69 -27.39
CA LYS A 40 -4.47 -5.14 -27.88
C LYS A 40 -5.27 -5.81 -26.76
N LEU A 41 -4.63 -6.68 -25.98
CA LEU A 41 -5.30 -7.35 -24.87
C LEU A 41 -5.88 -6.35 -23.87
N ALA A 42 -5.13 -5.32 -23.50
CA ALA A 42 -5.59 -4.28 -22.57
C ALA A 42 -6.82 -3.52 -23.10
N ASP A 43 -6.82 -3.16 -24.39
CA ASP A 43 -7.95 -2.46 -25.01
C ASP A 43 -9.20 -3.34 -25.06
N THR A 44 -9.06 -4.58 -25.55
CA THR A 44 -10.18 -5.52 -25.64
C THR A 44 -10.74 -5.86 -24.26
N PHE A 45 -9.89 -5.99 -23.24
CA PHE A 45 -10.32 -6.24 -21.86
C PHE A 45 -11.14 -5.07 -21.30
N VAL A 46 -10.76 -3.83 -21.59
CA VAL A 46 -11.52 -2.64 -21.17
C VAL A 46 -12.88 -2.59 -21.87
N VAL A 47 -12.93 -2.85 -23.18
CA VAL A 47 -14.19 -2.94 -23.94
C VAL A 47 -15.10 -4.03 -23.38
N TYR A 48 -14.52 -5.18 -23.00
CA TYR A 48 -15.26 -6.27 -22.37
C TYR A 48 -15.87 -5.87 -21.01
N LEU A 49 -15.12 -5.14 -20.18
CA LEU A 49 -15.66 -4.61 -18.91
C LEU A 49 -16.76 -3.55 -19.11
N GLN A 50 -16.65 -2.74 -20.16
CA GLN A 50 -17.70 -1.77 -20.51
C GLN A 50 -19.00 -2.48 -20.90
N LYS A 51 -18.91 -3.50 -21.77
CA LYS A 51 -20.06 -4.34 -22.13
C LYS A 51 -20.69 -4.98 -20.89
N MET A 52 -19.90 -5.54 -19.98
CA MET A 52 -20.42 -6.08 -18.72
C MET A 52 -21.20 -5.05 -17.90
N LYS A 53 -20.71 -3.81 -17.84
CA LYS A 53 -21.38 -2.73 -17.13
C LYS A 53 -22.70 -2.33 -17.81
N ASP A 54 -22.73 -2.34 -19.13
CA ASP A 54 -23.93 -2.00 -19.91
C ASP A 54 -25.06 -3.03 -19.71
N PHE A 55 -24.72 -4.27 -19.35
CA PHE A 55 -25.67 -5.34 -19.00
C PHE A 55 -26.03 -5.38 -17.50
N ASP A 56 -25.78 -4.31 -16.73
CA ASP A 56 -26.07 -4.18 -15.28
C ASP A 56 -25.44 -5.26 -14.37
N PHE A 57 -24.38 -5.93 -14.83
CA PHE A 57 -23.71 -6.93 -14.01
C PHE A 57 -22.83 -6.31 -12.93
N ARG A 58 -22.82 -6.94 -11.74
CA ARG A 58 -21.89 -6.58 -10.66
C ARG A 58 -20.47 -7.04 -11.02
N VAL A 59 -19.63 -6.11 -11.46
CA VAL A 59 -18.21 -6.37 -11.71
C VAL A 59 -17.44 -6.55 -10.39
N PRO A 60 -16.78 -7.70 -10.16
CA PRO A 60 -15.96 -7.88 -8.96
C PRO A 60 -14.73 -6.97 -8.96
N ALA A 61 -14.30 -6.51 -7.78
CA ALA A 61 -13.16 -5.59 -7.65
C ALA A 61 -11.84 -6.13 -8.24
N ARG A 62 -11.67 -7.45 -8.30
CA ARG A 62 -10.50 -8.12 -8.91
C ARG A 62 -10.36 -7.80 -10.40
N PHE A 63 -11.47 -7.70 -11.12
CA PHE A 63 -11.46 -7.38 -12.56
C PHE A 63 -11.01 -5.95 -12.84
N ILE A 64 -11.49 -5.01 -12.01
CA ILE A 64 -11.06 -3.61 -12.09
C ILE A 64 -9.56 -3.50 -11.81
N LEU A 65 -9.05 -4.27 -10.85
CA LEU A 65 -7.63 -4.33 -10.53
C LEU A 65 -6.80 -4.85 -11.72
N ILE A 66 -7.26 -5.90 -12.40
CA ILE A 66 -6.57 -6.46 -13.57
C ILE A 66 -6.57 -5.48 -14.72
N ALA A 67 -7.68 -4.79 -14.99
CA ALA A 67 -7.74 -3.74 -16.00
C ALA A 67 -6.71 -2.64 -15.70
N ALA A 68 -6.61 -2.19 -14.45
CA ALA A 68 -5.63 -1.19 -14.04
C ALA A 68 -4.18 -1.67 -14.25
N ILE A 69 -3.89 -2.95 -13.96
CA ILE A 69 -2.55 -3.53 -14.18
C ILE A 69 -2.24 -3.62 -15.67
N LEU A 70 -3.17 -4.13 -16.49
CA LEU A 70 -2.99 -4.24 -17.93
C LEU A 70 -2.80 -2.87 -18.59
N LEU A 71 -3.58 -1.86 -18.19
CA LEU A 71 -3.41 -0.50 -18.66
C LEU A 71 -2.06 0.09 -18.26
N ARG A 72 -1.59 -0.17 -17.03
CA ARG A 72 -0.26 0.25 -16.60
C ARG A 72 0.84 -0.37 -17.46
N MET A 73 0.77 -1.68 -17.69
CA MET A 73 1.73 -2.39 -18.55
C MET A 73 1.71 -1.86 -19.99
N LYS A 74 0.53 -1.53 -20.53
CA LYS A 74 0.40 -0.90 -21.84
C LYS A 74 1.13 0.45 -21.90
N CYS A 75 0.97 1.30 -20.89
CA CYS A 75 1.67 2.58 -20.82
C CYS A 75 3.19 2.41 -20.73
N GLU A 76 3.68 1.52 -19.85
CA GLU A 76 5.12 1.24 -19.70
C GLU A 76 5.74 0.80 -21.04
N LEU A 77 5.10 -0.14 -21.75
CA LEU A 77 5.57 -0.60 -23.06
C LEU A 77 5.61 0.51 -24.11
N MET A 78 4.62 1.39 -24.14
CA MET A 78 4.59 2.52 -25.07
C MET A 78 5.72 3.51 -24.79
N MET A 79 6.02 3.77 -23.50
CA MET A 79 7.10 4.68 -23.12
C MET A 79 8.47 4.12 -23.51
N GLU A 80 8.72 2.82 -23.30
CA GLU A 80 9.97 2.17 -23.71
C GLU A 80 10.21 2.24 -25.23
N GLU A 81 9.15 2.14 -26.04
CA GLU A 81 9.26 2.29 -27.49
C GLU A 81 9.63 3.73 -27.89
N GLU A 82 9.02 4.74 -27.25
CA GLU A 82 9.36 6.14 -27.49
C GLU A 82 10.80 6.49 -27.10
N GLU A 83 11.32 5.91 -26.01
CA GLU A 83 12.71 6.09 -25.58
C GLU A 83 13.69 5.47 -26.60
N LYS A 84 13.41 4.25 -27.07
CA LYS A 84 14.23 3.59 -28.11
C LYS A 84 14.23 4.38 -29.42
N GLU A 85 13.10 4.92 -29.83
CA GLU A 85 13.04 5.77 -31.03
C GLU A 85 13.87 7.06 -30.89
N LYS A 86 13.94 7.65 -29.69
CA LYS A 86 14.75 8.85 -29.42
C LYS A 86 16.25 8.53 -29.46
N GLU A 87 16.67 7.43 -28.84
CA GLU A 87 18.07 6.98 -28.87
C GLU A 87 18.58 6.72 -30.30
N ILE A 88 17.76 6.07 -31.14
CA ILE A 88 18.11 5.81 -32.54
C ILE A 88 18.29 7.13 -33.31
N LYS A 89 17.36 8.10 -33.15
CA LYS A 89 17.43 9.40 -33.82
C LYS A 89 18.62 10.25 -33.36
N GLU A 90 19.03 10.15 -32.11
CA GLU A 90 20.17 10.90 -31.57
C GLU A 90 21.51 10.33 -32.06
N SER A 91 21.57 9.03 -32.37
CA SER A 91 22.75 8.38 -32.98
C SER A 91 22.98 8.70 -34.46
N GLU A 92 21.97 9.24 -35.18
CA GLU A 92 22.07 9.62 -36.60
C GLU A 92 22.72 10.99 -36.83
N ILE A 93 23.08 11.74 -35.78
CA ILE A 93 23.82 13.00 -35.89
C ILE A 93 25.27 12.68 -36.29
N PRO A 94 25.77 13.07 -37.47
CA PRO A 94 27.08 12.64 -37.95
C PRO A 94 28.20 13.23 -37.08
N ALA A 95 29.00 12.35 -36.46
CA ALA A 95 30.23 12.73 -35.79
C ALA A 95 31.30 13.20 -36.79
N LEU A 96 32.14 14.14 -36.34
CA LEU A 96 33.29 14.71 -37.07
C LEU A 96 34.16 13.64 -37.76
N ASP A 97 34.73 13.99 -38.91
CA ASP A 97 35.48 13.11 -39.82
C ASP A 97 36.73 12.47 -39.17
N ILE A 98 36.65 11.18 -38.82
CA ILE A 98 37.74 10.36 -38.26
C ILE A 98 38.23 9.38 -39.33
N SER A 99 38.81 9.91 -40.40
CA SER A 99 39.14 9.20 -41.65
C SER A 99 40.17 8.04 -41.58
N LYS A 100 40.60 7.55 -40.40
CA LYS A 100 41.52 6.39 -40.29
C LYS A 100 41.33 5.54 -39.02
N VAL A 101 40.17 4.93 -38.84
CA VAL A 101 40.04 3.82 -37.86
C VAL A 101 39.28 2.67 -38.52
N PRO A 102 39.77 1.42 -38.46
CA PRO A 102 38.94 0.26 -38.77
C PRO A 102 37.78 0.27 -37.78
N GLN A 103 36.57 0.52 -38.26
CA GLN A 103 35.38 0.49 -37.41
C GLN A 103 35.16 -0.96 -36.95
N LEU A 104 35.43 -1.23 -35.67
CA LEU A 104 34.98 -2.46 -35.05
C LEU A 104 33.46 -2.37 -34.94
N GLU A 105 32.75 -3.18 -35.71
CA GLU A 105 31.31 -3.32 -35.53
C GLU A 105 31.08 -3.83 -34.09
N PRO A 106 30.23 -3.14 -33.29
CA PRO A 106 29.90 -3.64 -31.98
C PRO A 106 29.36 -5.08 -32.11
N PRO A 107 29.66 -5.99 -31.16
CA PRO A 107 29.07 -7.31 -31.15
C PRO A 107 27.55 -7.17 -31.23
N ILE A 108 26.90 -7.89 -32.14
CA ILE A 108 25.45 -7.85 -32.30
C ILE A 108 24.82 -8.18 -30.94
N LEU A 109 24.30 -7.16 -30.26
CA LEU A 109 23.52 -7.33 -29.04
C LEU A 109 22.20 -7.97 -29.46
N ARG A 110 22.07 -9.28 -29.24
CA ARG A 110 20.78 -9.97 -29.36
C ARG A 110 19.94 -9.55 -28.17
N MET A 111 19.17 -8.47 -28.32
CA MET A 111 18.10 -8.19 -27.38
C MET A 111 17.07 -9.31 -27.50
N PRO A 112 16.78 -10.08 -26.44
CA PRO A 112 15.73 -11.06 -26.49
C PRO A 112 14.40 -10.31 -26.66
N THR A 113 13.85 -10.29 -27.88
CA THR A 113 12.48 -9.85 -28.17
C THR A 113 11.48 -10.92 -27.74
N ARG A 114 11.71 -11.58 -26.60
CA ARG A 114 10.81 -12.63 -26.16
C ARG A 114 9.54 -11.95 -25.68
N LYS A 115 8.50 -12.09 -26.49
CA LYS A 115 7.18 -11.57 -26.22
C LYS A 115 6.54 -12.40 -25.10
N VAL A 116 5.61 -11.77 -24.38
CA VAL A 116 5.07 -12.31 -23.13
C VAL A 116 4.15 -13.50 -23.41
N THR A 117 4.35 -14.58 -22.66
CA THR A 117 3.50 -15.78 -22.75
C THR A 117 2.26 -15.66 -21.85
N LEU A 118 1.19 -16.38 -22.16
CA LEU A 118 -0.02 -16.43 -21.34
C LEU A 118 0.26 -16.81 -19.88
N SER A 119 1.07 -17.85 -19.68
CA SER A 119 1.40 -18.34 -18.34
C SER A 119 2.20 -17.32 -17.52
N GLU A 120 3.11 -16.60 -18.18
CA GLU A 120 3.89 -15.53 -17.57
C GLU A 120 3.01 -14.33 -17.21
N LEU A 121 2.12 -13.91 -18.12
CA LEU A 121 1.14 -12.85 -17.86
C LEU A 121 0.26 -13.20 -16.66
N VAL A 122 -0.30 -14.40 -16.65
CA VAL A 122 -1.17 -14.91 -15.58
C VAL A 122 -0.41 -14.95 -14.25
N SER A 123 0.83 -15.44 -14.26
CA SER A 123 1.67 -15.50 -13.06
C SER A 123 1.99 -14.09 -12.53
N ALA A 124 2.32 -13.16 -13.43
CA ALA A 124 2.61 -11.77 -13.07
C ALA A 124 1.38 -11.06 -12.47
N LEU A 125 0.20 -11.27 -13.06
CA LEU A 125 -1.06 -10.73 -12.55
C LEU A 125 -1.41 -11.29 -11.16
N ASN A 126 -1.30 -12.62 -10.97
CA ASN A 126 -1.49 -13.24 -9.65
C ASN A 126 -0.52 -12.67 -8.60
N LYS A 127 0.76 -12.53 -8.95
CA LYS A 127 1.78 -11.95 -8.06
C LYS A 127 1.50 -10.48 -7.72
N ALA A 128 0.97 -9.71 -8.68
CA ALA A 128 0.60 -8.32 -8.46
C ALA A 128 -0.60 -8.17 -7.51
N ILE A 129 -1.57 -9.08 -7.60
CA ILE A 129 -2.72 -9.15 -6.67
C ILE A 129 -2.22 -9.48 -5.26
N ASP A 130 -1.42 -10.54 -5.11
CA ASP A 130 -0.85 -10.96 -3.82
C ASP A 130 -0.02 -9.87 -3.15
N PHE A 131 0.72 -9.07 -3.93
CA PHE A 131 1.53 -7.98 -3.38
C PHE A 131 0.68 -6.91 -2.70
N LYS A 132 -0.48 -6.57 -3.30
CA LYS A 132 -1.42 -5.61 -2.72
C LYS A 132 -1.98 -6.11 -1.40
N ASP A 133 -2.38 -7.38 -1.36
CA ASP A 133 -2.90 -8.02 -0.16
C ASP A 133 -1.83 -8.09 0.94
N ARG A 134 -0.56 -8.34 0.59
CA ARG A 134 0.55 -8.34 1.56
C ARG A 134 0.84 -6.96 2.14
N LYS A 135 0.75 -5.89 1.34
CA LYS A 135 0.95 -4.52 1.82
C LYS A 135 -0.13 -4.11 2.80
N GLU A 136 -1.40 -4.33 2.44
CA GLU A 136 -2.56 -4.03 3.28
C GLU A 136 -2.51 -4.84 4.59
N ASN A 137 -2.18 -6.13 4.50
CA ASN A 137 -2.00 -6.97 5.68
C ASN A 137 -0.80 -6.56 6.55
N ARG A 138 0.28 -6.03 5.98
CA ARG A 138 1.40 -5.49 6.76
C ARG A 138 0.97 -4.25 7.53
N GLU A 139 0.19 -3.38 6.91
CA GLU A 139 -0.33 -2.16 7.53
C GLU A 139 -1.34 -2.48 8.65
N ILE A 140 -2.22 -3.46 8.43
CA ILE A 140 -3.14 -3.98 9.45
C ILE A 140 -2.36 -4.63 10.60
N ARG A 141 -1.34 -5.45 10.31
CA ARG A 141 -0.48 -6.04 11.35
C ARG A 141 0.29 -4.98 12.12
N MET A 142 0.72 -3.90 11.46
CA MET A 142 1.42 -2.80 12.12
C MET A 142 0.48 -2.02 13.03
N LYS A 143 -0.74 -1.71 12.57
CA LYS A 143 -1.80 -1.12 13.40
C LYS A 143 -2.17 -2.02 14.58
N LYS A 144 -2.36 -3.32 14.34
CA LYS A 144 -2.71 -4.30 15.37
C LYS A 144 -1.58 -4.54 16.36
N ALA A 145 -0.31 -4.51 15.91
CA ALA A 145 0.86 -4.59 16.78
C ALA A 145 0.99 -3.32 17.64
N VAL A 146 0.70 -2.14 17.09
CA VAL A 146 0.61 -0.89 17.87
C VAL A 146 -0.55 -0.97 18.88
N GLU A 147 -1.70 -1.49 18.46
CA GLU A 147 -2.88 -1.68 19.30
C GLU A 147 -2.68 -2.75 20.39
N THR A 148 -1.83 -3.76 20.18
CA THR A 148 -1.46 -4.77 21.18
C THR A 148 -0.30 -4.31 22.09
N LEU A 149 0.48 -3.31 21.66
CA LEU A 149 1.47 -2.63 22.50
C LEU A 149 0.80 -1.66 23.48
N ILE A 150 -0.37 -1.14 23.12
CA ILE A 150 -1.32 -0.57 24.07
C ILE A 150 -1.88 -1.79 24.82
N GLU A 151 -1.59 -1.91 26.11
CA GLU A 151 -2.18 -2.92 26.99
C GLU A 151 -3.72 -2.94 26.80
N PRO A 152 -4.44 -4.03 27.19
CA PRO A 152 -5.91 -4.00 27.27
C PRO A 152 -6.35 -2.66 27.89
N PRO A 153 -7.55 -2.14 27.57
CA PRO A 153 -8.03 -0.90 28.16
C PRO A 153 -8.16 -1.10 29.67
N ASP A 154 -7.04 -1.01 30.39
CA ASP A 154 -6.95 -0.49 31.72
C ASP A 154 -7.47 0.92 31.53
N ASP A 155 -8.77 1.01 31.72
CA ASP A 155 -9.57 2.20 31.72
C ASP A 155 -8.69 3.38 32.14
N ILE A 156 -8.32 4.22 31.17
CA ILE A 156 -7.39 5.33 31.42
C ILE A 156 -7.93 6.16 32.58
N GLU A 157 -9.25 6.22 32.71
CA GLU A 157 -9.99 6.82 33.82
C GLU A 157 -9.70 6.14 35.16
N ALA A 158 -9.71 4.80 35.25
CA ALA A 158 -9.38 4.08 36.48
C ALA A 158 -7.93 4.35 36.93
N ARG A 159 -6.98 4.47 36.00
CA ARG A 159 -5.59 4.86 36.32
C ARG A 159 -5.49 6.32 36.76
N ILE A 160 -6.22 7.23 36.10
CA ILE A 160 -6.32 8.63 36.49
C ILE A 160 -6.87 8.74 37.93
N ILE A 161 -7.95 8.02 38.26
CA ILE A 161 -8.56 8.03 39.59
C ILE A 161 -7.59 7.49 40.64
N LYS A 162 -6.86 6.41 40.34
CA LYS A 162 -5.86 5.84 41.25
C LYS A 162 -4.73 6.82 41.54
N ILE A 163 -4.14 7.41 40.50
CA ILE A 163 -3.06 8.39 40.63
C ILE A 163 -3.55 9.65 41.36
N LEU A 164 -4.76 10.13 41.08
CA LEU A 164 -5.35 11.28 41.75
C LEU A 164 -5.60 11.01 43.24
N ASN A 165 -6.04 9.80 43.61
CA ASN A 165 -6.18 9.41 45.02
C ASN A 165 -4.82 9.33 45.73
N ASP A 166 -3.81 8.76 45.09
CA ASP A 166 -2.46 8.69 45.66
C ASP A 166 -1.86 10.10 45.87
N ILE A 167 -2.11 11.03 44.93
CA ILE A 167 -1.64 12.43 45.00
C ILE A 167 -2.41 13.24 46.04
N LYS A 168 -3.72 13.03 46.18
CA LYS A 168 -4.52 13.67 47.25
C LYS A 168 -4.02 13.32 48.66
N VAL A 169 -3.48 12.12 48.85
CA VAL A 169 -3.00 11.66 50.17
C VAL A 169 -1.65 12.27 50.54
N ARG A 170 -0.81 12.64 49.57
CA ARG A 170 0.59 13.02 49.83
C ARG A 170 0.92 14.50 49.61
N GLU A 171 -0.02 15.34 49.20
CA GLU A 171 0.09 16.80 48.89
C GLU A 171 1.14 17.16 47.81
N THR A 172 2.35 16.61 47.89
CA THR A 172 3.45 16.73 46.94
C THR A 172 4.10 15.37 46.67
N ILE A 173 4.22 14.96 45.41
CA ILE A 173 4.87 13.70 45.00
C ILE A 173 5.91 13.98 43.93
N THR A 174 7.02 13.22 43.93
CA THR A 174 7.99 13.24 42.83
C THR A 174 7.64 12.17 41.78
N PHE A 175 7.87 12.46 40.50
CA PHE A 175 7.62 11.49 39.43
C PHE A 175 8.41 10.18 39.61
N SER A 176 9.61 10.26 40.19
CA SER A 176 10.45 9.11 40.54
C SER A 176 9.77 8.16 41.53
N GLU A 177 8.99 8.67 42.49
CA GLU A 177 8.23 7.86 43.43
C GLU A 177 6.98 7.23 42.83
N LEU A 178 6.35 7.92 41.87
CA LEU A 178 5.14 7.44 41.20
C LEU A 178 5.43 6.30 40.21
N VAL A 179 6.68 6.17 39.76
CA VAL A 179 7.13 5.13 38.83
C VAL A 179 8.07 4.15 39.54
N PRO A 180 7.55 3.07 40.16
CA PRO A 180 8.37 2.11 40.90
C PRO A 180 9.33 1.30 40.00
N GLU A 181 9.06 1.22 38.69
CA GLU A 181 9.94 0.56 37.71
C GLU A 181 10.30 1.52 36.58
N LYS A 182 11.60 1.81 36.41
CA LYS A 182 12.15 2.69 35.37
C LYS A 182 12.16 2.06 33.96
N THR A 183 11.10 1.38 33.58
CA THR A 183 10.91 0.86 32.23
C THR A 183 10.26 1.93 31.36
N ARG A 184 10.74 2.15 30.12
CA ARG A 184 10.16 3.14 29.18
C ARG A 184 8.64 3.01 29.05
N ARG A 185 8.12 1.78 29.04
CA ARG A 185 6.68 1.50 28.97
C ARG A 185 5.91 1.97 30.20
N LYS A 186 6.41 1.72 31.42
CA LYS A 186 5.79 2.19 32.68
C LYS A 186 5.91 3.70 32.85
N MET A 187 7.02 4.31 32.43
CA MET A 187 7.15 5.77 32.44
C MET A 187 6.08 6.43 31.55
N VAL A 188 5.88 5.93 30.33
CA VAL A 188 4.86 6.46 29.41
C VAL A 188 3.44 6.23 29.95
N SER A 189 3.18 5.08 30.57
CA SER A 189 1.85 4.77 31.11
C SER A 189 1.47 5.55 32.37
N VAL A 190 2.44 6.11 33.10
CA VAL A 190 2.19 7.05 34.23
C VAL A 190 2.20 8.51 33.76
N PHE A 191 3.07 8.85 32.80
CA PHE A 191 3.17 10.21 32.27
C PHE A 191 1.91 10.64 31.51
N LEU A 192 1.27 9.73 30.76
CA LEU A 192 0.06 10.05 29.99
C LEU A 192 -1.14 10.46 30.89
N PRO A 193 -1.50 9.71 31.96
CA PRO A 193 -2.49 10.16 32.94
C PRO A 193 -2.13 11.48 33.63
N LEU A 194 -0.85 11.67 33.97
CA LEU A 194 -0.38 12.90 34.58
C LEU A 194 -0.59 14.10 33.67
N LEU A 195 -0.22 14.00 32.39
CA LEU A 195 -0.40 15.06 31.41
C LEU A 195 -1.89 15.39 31.21
N HIS A 196 -2.75 14.37 31.27
CA HIS A 196 -4.20 14.57 31.27
C HIS A 196 -4.69 15.35 32.51
N LEU A 197 -4.17 15.03 33.69
CA LEU A 197 -4.51 15.72 34.95
C LEU A 197 -3.98 17.16 35.01
N PHE A 198 -2.80 17.42 34.46
CA PHE A 198 -2.24 18.77 34.33
C PHE A 198 -3.08 19.63 33.39
N ASN A 199 -3.47 19.07 32.23
CA ASN A 199 -4.33 19.77 31.28
C ASN A 199 -5.74 20.05 31.84
N ARG A 200 -6.18 19.29 32.85
CA ARG A 200 -7.43 19.51 33.61
C ARG A 200 -7.26 20.41 34.84
N GLU A 201 -6.12 21.07 34.99
CA GLU A 201 -5.77 21.95 36.12
C GLU A 201 -5.85 21.29 37.51
N SER A 202 -6.02 19.97 37.59
CA SER A 202 -6.16 19.25 38.86
C SER A 202 -4.83 19.09 39.60
N ILE A 203 -3.72 19.29 38.88
CA ILE A 203 -2.36 19.07 39.33
C ILE A 203 -1.47 20.11 38.67
N ASP A 204 -0.54 20.67 39.43
CA ASP A 204 0.54 21.51 38.90
C ASP A 204 1.85 20.70 38.83
N MET A 205 2.64 20.97 37.80
CA MET A 205 3.91 20.29 37.54
C MET A 205 5.02 21.31 37.36
N LYS A 206 6.09 21.14 38.14
CA LYS A 206 7.28 21.99 38.03
C LYS A 206 8.48 21.12 37.71
N GLN A 207 9.23 21.55 36.70
CA GLN A 207 10.47 20.93 36.28
C GLN A 207 11.48 22.04 35.99
N GLU A 208 12.59 22.04 36.72
CA GLU A 208 13.60 23.12 36.62
C GLU A 208 14.48 22.98 35.37
N GLU A 209 14.82 21.75 34.95
CA GLU A 209 15.62 21.48 33.77
C GLU A 209 15.08 20.31 32.95
N LEU A 210 15.33 20.33 31.64
CA LEU A 210 14.97 19.26 30.71
C LEU A 210 15.48 17.89 31.22
N PHE A 211 14.58 16.91 31.28
CA PHE A 211 14.82 15.53 31.73
C PHE A 211 15.24 15.34 33.20
N LYS A 212 15.12 16.37 34.05
CA LYS A 212 15.24 16.23 35.51
C LYS A 212 13.91 15.81 36.16
N GLU A 213 13.91 15.66 37.47
CA GLU A 213 12.73 15.25 38.23
C GLU A 213 11.57 16.24 38.04
N ILE A 214 10.36 15.67 37.95
CA ILE A 214 9.12 16.43 37.85
C ILE A 214 8.50 16.43 39.25
N PHE A 215 8.32 17.63 39.81
CA PHE A 215 7.60 17.84 41.05
C PHE A 215 6.13 18.00 40.74
N ILE A 216 5.31 17.19 41.38
CA ILE A 216 3.87 17.13 41.18
C ILE A 216 3.20 17.65 42.45
N THR A 217 2.52 18.78 42.35
CA THR A 217 1.81 19.40 43.47
C THR A 217 0.31 19.36 43.20
N PHE A 218 -0.48 18.90 44.17
CA PHE A 218 -1.93 18.92 44.03
C PHE A 218 -2.42 20.38 44.11
N LYS A 219 -3.06 20.85 43.04
CA LYS A 219 -3.66 22.19 42.98
C LYS A 219 -5.16 21.98 43.08
N GLY A 220 -5.66 21.93 44.32
CA GLY A 220 -7.08 21.76 44.56
C GLY A 220 -7.85 23.02 44.21
N GLU A 221 -8.52 23.04 43.06
CA GLU A 221 -9.76 23.79 42.88
C GLU A 221 -10.75 22.92 42.09
N GLU A 222 -11.97 22.87 42.60
CA GLU A 222 -13.10 22.10 42.07
C GLU A 222 -13.43 22.50 40.63
N LYS A 223 -13.59 21.50 39.77
CA LYS A 223 -14.81 21.35 38.95
C LYS A 223 -14.92 19.91 38.47
N ILE A 224 -15.61 19.12 39.27
CA ILE A 224 -16.30 17.92 38.79
C ILE A 224 -17.48 18.45 37.97
N LEU A 225 -17.50 18.17 36.67
CA LEU A 225 -18.67 17.86 35.84
C LEU A 225 -18.18 17.43 34.45
#